data_AF-A0A931VLG9-F1
#
_entry.id   AF-A0A931VLG9-F1
#
_cell.length_a   1.000
_cell.length_b   1.000
_cell.length_c   1.000
_cell.angle_alpha   90.00
_cell.angle_beta   90.00
_cell.angle_gamma   90.00
#
_symmetry.space_group_name_H-M   'P 1'
#
loop_
_entity.id
_entity.type
_entity.pdbx_description
1 polymer ?
#
loop_
_entity_poly.entity_id
_entity_poly.type
_entity_poly.pdbx_seq_one_letter_code
_entity_poly.pdbx_strand_id
1 'polypeptide(L)'
;MNVESMANEGESILDAAENCGVDLPHNCGGVCACSTCHVIIKEGMEKLTPKHEEEEDRLDMAENLTLDSRLGCQARIYGDIVVELPECTRKE
;
A
#
# COMPACT_ATOMS: atom_id res chain seq x y z
N MET A 1 -9.55 -11.82 -6.73
CA MET A 1 -8.49 -12.48 -7.52
C MET A 1 -7.26 -12.48 -6.65
N ASN A 2 -6.52 -13.59 -6.59
CA ASN A 2 -5.28 -13.67 -5.82
C ASN A 2 -4.14 -13.55 -6.81
N VAL A 3 -3.20 -12.63 -6.57
CA VAL A 3 -2.04 -12.38 -7.42
C VAL A 3 -0.80 -12.58 -6.57
N GLU A 4 0.17 -13.32 -7.10
CA GLU A 4 1.48 -13.53 -6.48
C GLU A 4 2.50 -12.76 -7.30
N SER A 5 3.41 -12.03 -6.64
CA SER A 5 4.44 -11.23 -7.29
C SER A 5 5.76 -11.37 -6.55
N MET A 6 6.87 -11.22 -7.30
CA MET A 6 8.19 -11.07 -6.71
C MET A 6 8.51 -9.58 -6.65
N ALA A 7 8.78 -9.08 -5.44
CA ALA A 7 9.24 -7.71 -5.22
C ALA A 7 10.71 -7.71 -4.82
N ASN A 8 11.46 -6.70 -5.24
CA ASN A 8 12.83 -6.51 -4.76
C ASN A 8 12.83 -5.95 -3.33
N GLU A 9 13.87 -6.24 -2.56
CA GLU A 9 14.04 -5.61 -1.25
C GLU A 9 14.11 -4.07 -1.40
N GLY A 10 13.27 -3.37 -0.63
CA GLY A 10 13.13 -1.92 -0.66
C GLY A 10 12.16 -1.37 -1.71
N GLU A 11 11.58 -2.24 -2.56
CA GLU A 11 10.53 -1.89 -3.52
C GLU A 11 9.23 -1.53 -2.79
N SER A 12 8.45 -0.59 -3.33
CA SER A 12 7.17 -0.22 -2.71
C SER A 12 6.07 -1.22 -3.08
N ILE A 13 5.04 -1.32 -2.24
CA ILE A 13 3.86 -2.15 -2.56
C ILE A 13 3.19 -1.65 -3.84
N LEU A 14 3.21 -0.34 -4.11
CA LEU A 14 2.71 0.24 -5.35
C LEU A 14 3.48 -0.30 -6.57
N ASP A 15 4.80 -0.20 -6.57
CA ASP A 15 5.63 -0.70 -7.68
C ASP A 15 5.44 -2.21 -7.88
N ALA A 16 5.41 -2.98 -6.79
CA ALA A 16 5.19 -4.43 -6.84
C ALA A 16 3.80 -4.79 -7.43
N ALA A 17 2.76 -4.02 -7.07
CA ALA A 17 1.42 -4.18 -7.62
C ALA A 17 1.39 -3.89 -9.14
N GLU A 18 2.01 -2.79 -9.58
CA GLU A 18 2.08 -2.45 -11.01
C GLU A 18 2.88 -3.50 -11.80
N ASN A 19 3.99 -3.99 -11.24
CA ASN A 19 4.81 -5.04 -11.84
C ASN A 19 4.05 -6.34 -12.09
N CYS A 20 3.03 -6.65 -11.27
CA CYS A 20 2.17 -7.83 -11.46
C CYS A 20 0.83 -7.53 -12.16
N GLY A 21 0.65 -6.32 -12.68
CA GLY A 21 -0.55 -5.91 -13.41
C GLY A 21 -1.77 -5.65 -12.53
N VAL A 22 -1.57 -5.40 -11.23
CA VAL A 22 -2.61 -4.96 -10.31
C VAL A 22 -2.68 -3.43 -10.34
N ASP A 23 -3.83 -2.91 -10.77
CA ASP A 23 -4.12 -1.46 -10.79
C ASP A 23 -4.35 -0.96 -9.35
N LEU A 24 -3.28 -0.48 -8.70
CA LEU A 24 -3.38 0.19 -7.40
C LEU A 24 -3.52 1.71 -7.62
N PRO A 25 -4.64 2.35 -7.26
CA PRO A 25 -4.85 3.77 -7.55
C PRO A 25 -3.85 4.68 -6.83
N HIS A 26 -3.25 5.62 -7.55
CA HIS A 26 -2.22 6.51 -7.00
C HIS A 26 -2.37 7.93 -7.58
N ASN A 27 -3.46 8.62 -7.26
CA ASN A 27 -3.81 9.92 -7.88
C ASN A 27 -2.73 11.00 -7.71
N CYS A 28 -1.90 10.93 -6.66
CA CYS A 28 -0.78 11.83 -6.47
C CYS A 28 0.52 11.41 -7.17
N GLY A 29 0.57 10.27 -7.84
CA GLY A 29 1.79 9.72 -8.42
C GLY A 29 2.77 9.14 -7.39
N GLY A 30 2.29 8.74 -6.21
CA GLY A 30 3.12 8.07 -5.20
C GLY A 30 3.89 9.00 -4.25
N VAL A 31 3.60 10.31 -4.25
CA VAL A 31 4.32 11.33 -3.44
C VAL A 31 3.70 11.59 -2.05
N CYS A 32 2.97 10.63 -1.48
CA CYS A 32 2.32 10.76 -0.16
C CYS A 32 1.35 11.97 -0.04
N ALA A 33 0.69 12.37 -1.13
CA ALA A 33 -0.25 13.51 -1.11
C ALA A 33 -1.73 13.09 -1.20
N CYS A 34 -2.02 11.79 -1.29
CA CYS A 34 -3.39 11.24 -1.27
C CYS A 34 -3.44 9.91 -0.52
N SER A 35 -4.64 9.38 -0.26
CA SER A 35 -4.88 8.07 0.37
C SER A 35 -5.35 7.00 -0.62
N THR A 36 -5.33 7.25 -1.94
CA THR A 36 -5.87 6.29 -2.93
C THR A 36 -5.05 5.00 -3.03
N CYS A 37 -3.76 5.02 -2.70
CA CYS A 37 -2.93 3.79 -2.73
C CYS A 37 -3.05 2.97 -1.44
N HIS A 38 -4.08 3.22 -0.65
CA HIS A 38 -4.32 2.54 0.62
C HIS A 38 -4.51 1.03 0.40
N VAL A 39 -3.80 0.26 1.23
CA VAL A 39 -3.85 -1.20 1.28
C VAL A 39 -3.94 -1.65 2.72
N ILE A 40 -4.48 -2.84 2.94
CA ILE A 40 -4.55 -3.48 4.25
C ILE A 40 -3.58 -4.65 4.28
N ILE A 41 -2.62 -4.63 5.19
CA ILE A 41 -1.65 -5.72 5.35
C ILE A 41 -2.32 -6.84 6.15
N LYS A 42 -2.34 -8.04 5.59
CA LYS A 42 -2.87 -9.24 6.25
C LYS A 42 -1.78 -10.02 6.97
N GLU A 43 -0.59 -10.08 6.39
CA GLU A 43 0.57 -10.79 6.93
C GLU A 43 1.87 -10.04 6.56
N GLY A 44 2.89 -10.16 7.42
CA GLY A 44 4.23 -9.61 7.15
C GLY A 44 4.36 -8.10 7.40
N MET A 45 3.51 -7.51 8.25
CA MET A 45 3.57 -6.08 8.58
C MET A 45 4.94 -5.66 9.14
N GLU A 46 5.59 -6.53 9.91
CA GLU A 46 6.93 -6.35 10.45
C GLU A 46 8.05 -6.42 9.40
N LYS A 47 7.72 -6.84 8.16
CA LYS A 47 8.63 -6.89 7.01
C LYS A 47 8.57 -5.61 6.18
N LEU A 48 7.86 -4.59 6.65
CA LEU A 48 7.76 -3.29 6.00
C LEU A 48 8.57 -2.22 6.74
N THR A 49 8.88 -1.14 6.04
CA THR A 49 9.33 0.10 6.71
C THR A 49 8.30 0.55 7.77
N PRO A 50 8.74 1.18 8.86
CA PRO A 50 7.81 1.84 9.78
C PRO A 50 7.01 2.92 9.05
N LYS A 51 5.81 3.22 9.55
CA LYS A 51 5.04 4.37 9.09
C LYS A 51 5.80 5.65 9.45
N HIS A 52 5.76 6.63 8.56
CA HIS A 52 6.22 7.99 8.84
C HIS A 52 5.01 8.87 9.19
N GLU A 53 5.24 9.96 9.93
CA GLU A 53 4.18 10.90 10.36
C GLU A 53 3.31 11.36 9.18
N GLU A 54 3.94 11.73 8.06
CA GLU A 54 3.22 12.14 6.84
C GLU A 54 2.30 11.04 6.29
N GLU A 55 2.71 9.76 6.39
CA GLU A 55 1.88 8.63 5.98
C GLU A 55 0.66 8.49 6.89
N GLU A 56 0.85 8.64 8.21
CA GLU A 56 -0.22 8.56 9.21
C GLU A 56 -1.26 9.67 8.99
N ASP A 57 -0.81 10.91 8.78
CA ASP A 57 -1.69 12.06 8.46
C ASP A 57 -2.55 11.82 7.21
N ARG A 58 -2.00 11.12 6.20
CA ARG A 58 -2.77 10.79 4.98
C ARG A 58 -3.71 9.61 5.19
N LEU A 59 -3.30 8.62 5.98
CA LEU A 59 -4.13 7.45 6.32
C LEU A 59 -5.38 7.83 7.11
N ASP A 60 -5.34 8.90 7.91
CA ASP A 60 -6.52 9.43 8.60
C ASP A 60 -7.65 9.85 7.65
N MET A 61 -7.34 10.11 6.38
CA MET A 61 -8.32 10.42 5.33
C MET A 61 -8.76 9.19 4.51
N ALA A 62 -8.28 7.99 4.83
CA ALA A 62 -8.63 6.76 4.13
C ALA A 62 -9.99 6.21 4.61
N GLU A 63 -10.80 5.69 3.67
CA GLU A 63 -12.01 4.95 3.99
C GLU A 63 -11.63 3.53 4.50
N ASN A 64 -12.35 3.02 5.51
CA ASN A 64 -12.08 1.70 6.12
C ASN A 64 -10.66 1.54 6.70
N LEU A 65 -10.15 2.60 7.35
CA LEU A 65 -8.86 2.54 8.04
C LEU A 65 -8.83 1.44 9.11
N THR A 66 -7.76 0.66 9.10
CA THR A 66 -7.45 -0.40 10.08
C THR A 66 -6.07 -0.16 10.68
N LEU A 67 -5.74 -0.86 11.77
CA LEU A 67 -4.39 -0.79 12.38
C LEU A 67 -3.29 -1.23 11.40
N ASP A 68 -3.63 -2.20 10.54
CA ASP A 68 -2.74 -2.78 9.53
C ASP A 68 -2.81 -2.06 8.18
N SER A 69 -3.41 -0.87 8.13
CA SER A 69 -3.46 -0.06 6.92
C SER A 69 -2.11 0.60 6.63
N ARG A 70 -1.77 0.66 5.34
CA ARG A 70 -0.57 1.32 4.79
C ARG A 70 -0.89 2.07 3.51
N LEU A 71 -0.09 3.09 3.21
CA LEU A 71 -0.03 3.64 1.86
C LEU A 71 0.95 2.80 1.04
N GLY A 72 0.46 2.18 -0.03
CA GLY A 72 1.26 1.28 -0.86
C GLY A 72 2.49 1.96 -1.47
N CYS A 73 2.43 3.27 -1.72
CA CYS A 73 3.59 4.04 -2.22
C CYS A 73 4.68 4.31 -1.16
N GLN A 74 4.36 4.23 0.13
CA GLN A 74 5.30 4.50 1.23
C GLN A 74 5.81 3.22 1.90
N ALA A 75 5.01 2.16 1.90
CA ALA A 75 5.37 0.87 2.45
C ALA A 75 6.39 0.15 1.56
N ARG A 76 7.63 0.02 2.05
CA ARG A 76 8.71 -0.70 1.35
C ARG A 76 8.87 -2.11 1.89
N ILE A 77 9.08 -3.07 0.99
CA ILE A 77 9.06 -4.51 1.25
C ILE A 77 10.47 -5.04 1.59
N TYR A 78 10.62 -5.77 2.69
CA TYR A 78 11.86 -6.45 3.10
C TYR A 78 11.65 -7.95 3.42
N GLY A 79 10.56 -8.52 2.93
CA GLY A 79 10.22 -9.93 3.10
C GLY A 79 8.84 -10.25 2.56
N ASP A 80 8.40 -11.49 2.74
CA ASP A 80 7.10 -11.94 2.26
C ASP A 80 5.96 -11.23 3.01
N ILE A 81 5.01 -10.70 2.25
CA ILE A 81 3.82 -10.00 2.77
C ILE A 81 2.57 -10.49 2.05
N VAL A 82 1.43 -10.38 2.73
CA VAL A 82 0.11 -10.56 2.12
C VAL A 82 -0.66 -9.28 2.27
N VAL A 83 -1.15 -8.74 1.16
CA VAL A 83 -1.88 -7.47 1.10
C VAL A 83 -3.28 -7.67 0.53
N GLU A 84 -4.22 -6.88 1.04
CA GLU A 84 -5.58 -6.81 0.53
C GLU A 84 -5.88 -5.39 0.07
N LEU A 85 -6.46 -5.27 -1.13
CA LEU A 85 -6.95 -4.00 -1.65
C LEU A 85 -8.39 -3.80 -1.13
N PRO A 86 -8.67 -2.70 -0.42
CA PRO A 86 -10.03 -2.41 0.04
C PRO A 86 -10.96 -2.17 -1.16
N GLU A 87 -12.22 -2.63 -1.06
CA GLU A 87 -13.20 -2.56 -2.16
C GLU A 87 -13.62 -1.12 -2.54
N CYS A 88 -13.30 -0.13 -1.70
CA CYS A 88 -13.59 1.29 -1.90
C CYS A 88 -12.31 2.11 -2.04
N THR A 89 -11.59 1.97 -3.15
CA THR A 89 -10.66 3.02 -3.56
C THR A 89 -11.38 3.93 -4.55
N ARG A 90 -12.03 4.98 -4.04
CA ARG A 90 -12.81 5.92 -4.87
C ARG A 90 -11.98 6.39 -6.08
N LYS A 91 -12.46 6.05 -7.28
CA LYS A 91 -12.06 6.68 -8.55
C LYS A 91 -12.89 7.96 -8.70
N GLU A 92 -12.50 9.03 -8.01
CA GLU A 92 -12.96 10.40 -8.35
C GLU A 92 -11.75 11.27 -8.66
#